data_AF-A0A2T3NM79-F1
#
_entry.id   AF-A0A2T3NM79-F1
#
_cell.length_a   1.000
_cell.length_b   1.000
_cell.length_c   1.000
_cell.angle_alpha   90.00
_cell.angle_beta   90.00
_cell.angle_gamma   90.00
#
_symmetry.space_group_name_H-M   'P 1'
#
loop_
_entity.id
_entity.type
_entity.pdbx_description
1 polymer ?
#
loop_
_entity_poly.entity_id
_entity_poly.type
_entity_poly.pdbx_seq_one_letter_code
_entity_poly.pdbx_strand_id
1 'polypeptide(L)'
;MYIEVGQYLGQDGVWLKNDETRLFIQAFGGMTPEFSRKMRSQTGDYWLNAHWMPHFKAPFSGRMDNDDPEQLAYWQVELLRQAAGTFPCAPAFGPGTNNIPTHGDTANNVWSLASARLVDSGGESYAKAVWHLAGEFEQLKYQKTDYLRQGDSSHYMVMTVENNHDYAVPINMAWHTTLGAPFVERGCWLLDNCQQYQVCPQGTEFDTTASLELGARFESLSDIPTRTGGKSDLSLMPGYNGHAEFISGVSSSRQLLWSACYNPYYNLVYVSVIPLAQLEDQVSPSFMNYWIHSGGREMMPWADYEGGYDRNYALGLECAIGGSCKGYEWSRENPQFLNKPTYFELAGNSTASFVCINSFFSPEGYGRPITGESQLTEMIEQYIRSLDISFDGLQAR
;
A
#
# COMPACT_ATOMS: atom_id res chain seq x y z
N MET A 1 -13.28 -18.11 12.49
CA MET A 1 -12.67 -17.82 11.17
C MET A 1 -13.68 -18.13 10.10
N TYR A 2 -13.84 -17.24 9.12
CA TYR A 2 -14.79 -17.39 8.02
C TYR A 2 -14.14 -16.98 6.70
N ILE A 3 -14.45 -17.73 5.65
CA ILE A 3 -14.05 -17.43 4.27
C ILE A 3 -15.31 -17.42 3.43
N GLU A 4 -15.45 -16.40 2.59
CA GLU A 4 -16.62 -16.24 1.73
C GLU A 4 -16.15 -15.70 0.37
N VAL A 5 -16.29 -16.51 -0.67
CA VAL A 5 -16.15 -16.06 -2.05
C VAL A 5 -17.44 -15.34 -2.43
N GLY A 6 -17.35 -14.10 -2.88
CA GLY A 6 -18.54 -13.29 -3.12
C GLY A 6 -18.18 -11.90 -3.65
N GLN A 7 -19.07 -10.95 -3.40
CA GLN A 7 -18.92 -9.58 -3.88
C GLN A 7 -18.86 -8.56 -2.75
N TYR A 8 -18.14 -7.48 -2.99
CA TYR A 8 -18.16 -6.27 -2.17
C TYR A 8 -18.15 -5.06 -3.09
N LEU A 9 -19.11 -4.14 -2.91
CA LEU A 9 -19.25 -2.94 -3.75
C LEU A 9 -19.30 -3.27 -5.25
N GLY A 10 -20.02 -4.35 -5.58
CA GLY A 10 -20.17 -4.86 -6.95
C GLY A 10 -18.91 -5.48 -7.55
N GLN A 11 -17.84 -5.69 -6.77
CA GLN A 11 -16.60 -6.32 -7.24
C GLN A 11 -16.49 -7.76 -6.73
N ASP A 12 -16.06 -8.68 -7.59
CA ASP A 12 -15.82 -10.09 -7.21
C ASP A 12 -14.55 -10.22 -6.37
N GLY A 13 -14.56 -11.16 -5.42
CA GLY A 13 -13.43 -11.37 -4.53
C GLY A 13 -13.66 -12.41 -3.43
N VAL A 14 -12.82 -12.32 -2.40
CA VAL A 14 -12.85 -13.20 -1.23
C VAL A 14 -12.80 -12.38 0.03
N TRP A 15 -13.72 -12.67 0.96
CA TRP A 15 -13.63 -12.23 2.33
C TRP A 15 -12.83 -13.21 3.17
N LEU A 16 -11.87 -12.70 3.95
CA LEU A 16 -11.29 -13.40 5.09
C LEU A 16 -11.72 -12.67 6.37
N LYS A 17 -12.32 -13.40 7.32
CA LYS A 17 -12.89 -12.80 8.55
C LYS A 17 -12.52 -13.61 9.79
N ASN A 18 -12.29 -12.91 10.89
CA ASN A 18 -12.26 -13.44 12.24
C ASN A 18 -13.16 -12.58 13.16
N ASP A 19 -13.09 -12.77 14.47
CA ASP A 19 -14.00 -12.08 15.40
C ASP A 19 -13.66 -10.59 15.58
N GLU A 20 -12.45 -10.17 15.22
CA GLU A 20 -11.93 -8.80 15.39
C GLU A 20 -11.62 -8.10 14.07
N THR A 21 -11.48 -8.84 12.97
CA THR A 21 -10.94 -8.35 11.70
C THR A 21 -11.71 -8.92 10.54
N ARG A 22 -11.96 -8.09 9.54
CA ARG A 22 -12.44 -8.53 8.22
C ARG A 22 -11.64 -7.82 7.14
N LEU A 23 -11.33 -8.56 6.10
CA LEU A 23 -10.73 -8.00 4.90
C LEU A 23 -11.38 -8.60 3.65
N PHE A 24 -11.47 -7.82 2.59
CA PHE A 24 -11.96 -8.25 1.29
C PHE A 24 -10.86 -8.08 0.26
N ILE A 25 -10.47 -9.18 -0.39
CA ILE A 25 -9.55 -9.16 -1.52
C ILE A 25 -10.35 -9.22 -2.82
N GLN A 26 -10.29 -8.14 -3.58
CA GLN A 26 -10.87 -7.99 -4.90
C GLN A 26 -10.05 -8.76 -5.95
N ALA A 27 -10.72 -9.47 -6.85
CA ALA A 27 -10.09 -10.21 -7.94
C ALA A 27 -9.36 -9.25 -8.91
N PHE A 28 -10.00 -8.15 -9.31
CA PHE A 28 -9.34 -7.13 -10.10
C PHE A 28 -8.25 -6.43 -9.29
N GLY A 29 -7.03 -6.39 -9.86
CA GLY A 29 -5.85 -5.75 -9.28
C GLY A 29 -5.32 -6.40 -8.01
N GLY A 30 -5.91 -7.51 -7.54
CA GLY A 30 -5.58 -8.11 -6.25
C GLY A 30 -5.77 -7.16 -5.07
N MET A 31 -6.63 -6.14 -5.25
CA MET A 31 -6.79 -5.00 -4.35
C MET A 31 -7.50 -5.41 -3.07
N THR A 32 -7.27 -4.68 -2.00
CA THR A 32 -7.91 -4.92 -0.71
C THR A 32 -8.68 -3.67 -0.30
N PRO A 33 -9.89 -3.41 -0.82
CA PRO A 33 -10.64 -2.18 -0.49
C PRO A 33 -11.16 -2.13 0.95
N GLU A 34 -11.29 -3.28 1.62
CA GLU A 34 -11.69 -3.38 3.01
C GLU A 34 -10.58 -4.04 3.82
N PHE A 35 -10.09 -3.34 4.83
CA PHE A 35 -9.38 -3.93 5.96
C PHE A 35 -9.84 -3.23 7.22
N SER A 36 -10.71 -3.93 7.95
CA SER A 36 -11.49 -3.37 9.04
C SER A 36 -11.22 -4.07 10.36
N ARG A 37 -11.10 -3.26 11.41
CA ARG A 37 -11.13 -3.72 12.80
C ARG A 37 -12.51 -3.57 13.39
N LYS A 38 -12.93 -4.52 14.20
CA LYS A 38 -14.14 -4.43 15.01
C LYS A 38 -13.88 -3.47 16.17
N MET A 39 -14.66 -2.40 16.21
CA MET A 39 -14.62 -1.39 17.26
C MET A 39 -15.83 -1.58 18.18
N ARG A 40 -15.65 -1.26 19.45
CA ARG A 40 -16.71 -1.33 20.47
C ARG A 40 -17.10 0.07 20.89
N SER A 41 -18.39 0.35 20.94
CA SER A 41 -18.92 1.62 21.42
C SER A 41 -20.09 1.42 22.39
N GLN A 42 -20.54 2.49 23.02
CA GLN A 42 -21.73 2.47 23.88
C GLN A 42 -23.02 2.10 23.13
N THR A 43 -23.08 2.34 21.81
CA THR A 43 -24.27 2.07 20.98
C THR A 43 -24.20 0.71 20.26
N GLY A 44 -23.11 -0.04 20.44
CA GLY A 44 -22.89 -1.34 19.85
C GLY A 44 -21.54 -1.45 19.13
N ASP A 45 -21.27 -2.64 18.62
CA ASP A 45 -20.08 -2.91 17.83
C ASP A 45 -20.24 -2.36 16.40
N TYR A 46 -19.16 -1.82 15.84
CA TYR A 46 -19.10 -1.38 14.44
C TYR A 46 -17.77 -1.82 13.81
N TRP A 47 -17.67 -1.71 12.48
CA TRP A 47 -16.45 -2.02 11.74
C TRP A 47 -15.83 -0.72 11.24
N LEU A 48 -14.55 -0.52 11.55
CA LEU A 48 -13.77 0.63 11.12
C LEU A 48 -12.81 0.21 10.02
N ASN A 49 -13.11 0.60 8.77
CA ASN A 49 -12.20 0.39 7.64
C ASN A 49 -11.12 1.47 7.65
N ALA A 50 -9.85 1.05 7.54
CA ALA A 50 -8.75 2.00 7.38
C ALA A 50 -8.40 2.29 5.92
N HIS A 51 -8.78 1.41 5.01
CA HIS A 51 -8.39 1.50 3.62
C HIS A 51 -9.14 2.60 2.88
N TRP A 52 -8.39 3.33 2.04
CA TRP A 52 -8.94 4.37 1.21
C TRP A 52 -9.92 3.81 0.18
N MET A 53 -11.09 4.44 0.13
CA MET A 53 -12.10 4.20 -0.89
C MET A 53 -12.41 5.52 -1.59
N PRO A 54 -11.90 5.76 -2.81
CA PRO A 54 -12.21 6.99 -3.53
C PRO A 54 -13.69 7.05 -3.87
N HIS A 55 -14.23 8.27 -3.86
CA HIS A 55 -15.62 8.52 -4.25
C HIS A 55 -15.92 8.14 -5.72
N PHE A 56 -14.88 8.12 -6.56
CA PHE A 56 -14.95 7.79 -7.97
C PHE A 56 -14.68 6.30 -8.27
N LYS A 57 -14.45 5.44 -7.25
CA LYS A 57 -14.31 4.00 -7.49
C LYS A 57 -15.60 3.47 -8.14
N ALA A 58 -15.45 2.71 -9.21
CA ALA A 58 -16.60 2.12 -9.87
C ALA A 58 -17.33 1.13 -8.95
N PRO A 59 -18.66 1.26 -8.79
CA PRO A 59 -19.46 0.38 -7.95
C PRO A 59 -19.83 -0.94 -8.64
N PHE A 60 -19.25 -1.23 -9.81
CA PHE A 60 -19.55 -2.40 -10.62
C PHE A 60 -18.27 -3.07 -11.14
N SER A 61 -18.29 -4.40 -11.14
CA SER A 61 -17.29 -5.27 -11.75
C SER A 61 -17.13 -5.03 -13.25
N GLY A 62 -16.08 -5.59 -13.84
CA GLY A 62 -15.80 -5.49 -15.27
C GLY A 62 -14.57 -4.64 -15.53
N ARG A 63 -14.42 -4.17 -16.77
CA ARG A 63 -13.40 -3.19 -17.19
C ARG A 63 -14.08 -1.90 -17.66
N MET A 64 -13.33 -0.81 -17.68
CA MET A 64 -13.72 0.40 -18.39
C MET A 64 -14.02 0.06 -19.85
N ASP A 65 -15.11 0.60 -20.37
CA ASP A 65 -15.40 0.51 -21.79
C ASP A 65 -14.54 1.55 -22.53
N ASN A 66 -13.53 1.08 -23.27
CA ASN A 66 -12.64 1.95 -24.02
C ASN A 66 -13.31 2.54 -25.28
N ASP A 67 -14.51 2.07 -25.66
CA ASP A 67 -15.30 2.67 -26.72
C ASP A 67 -16.28 3.73 -26.18
N ASP A 68 -16.40 3.84 -24.85
CA ASP A 68 -17.20 4.87 -24.16
C ASP A 68 -16.33 6.11 -23.86
N PRO A 69 -16.48 7.21 -24.61
CA PRO A 69 -15.67 8.40 -24.42
C PRO A 69 -15.92 9.09 -23.07
N GLU A 70 -17.08 8.89 -22.43
CA GLU A 70 -17.35 9.48 -21.11
C GLU A 70 -16.54 8.77 -20.03
N GLN A 71 -16.49 7.44 -20.06
CA GLN A 71 -15.69 6.68 -19.10
C GLN A 71 -14.19 6.94 -19.28
N LEU A 72 -13.72 6.96 -20.53
CA LEU A 72 -12.33 7.30 -20.85
C LEU A 72 -11.97 8.71 -20.38
N ALA A 73 -12.84 9.70 -20.59
CA ALA A 73 -12.58 11.06 -20.14
C ALA A 73 -12.55 11.16 -18.60
N TYR A 74 -13.42 10.44 -17.91
CA TYR A 74 -13.53 10.51 -16.46
C TYR A 74 -12.39 9.81 -15.72
N TRP A 75 -12.14 8.52 -16.01
CA TRP A 75 -11.12 7.75 -15.29
C TRP A 75 -9.75 7.80 -15.93
N GLN A 76 -9.65 8.02 -17.26
CA GLN A 76 -8.43 8.04 -18.06
C GLN A 76 -7.67 6.71 -18.15
N VAL A 77 -7.52 5.99 -17.03
CA VAL A 77 -6.88 4.68 -16.93
C VAL A 77 -7.70 3.76 -16.05
N GLU A 78 -7.69 2.47 -16.39
CA GLU A 78 -8.45 1.44 -15.67
C GLU A 78 -8.10 1.40 -14.17
N LEU A 79 -6.84 1.65 -13.80
CA LEU A 79 -6.42 1.70 -12.41
C LEU A 79 -7.23 2.72 -11.59
N LEU A 80 -7.45 3.93 -12.11
CA LEU A 80 -8.18 4.96 -11.36
C LEU A 80 -9.66 4.60 -11.19
N ARG A 81 -10.22 3.79 -12.09
CA ARG A 81 -11.57 3.24 -11.94
C ARG A 81 -11.69 2.29 -10.75
N GLN A 82 -10.60 1.61 -10.39
CA GLN A 82 -10.62 0.49 -9.46
C GLN A 82 -9.86 0.69 -8.15
N ALA A 83 -8.84 1.55 -8.13
CA ALA A 83 -7.90 1.70 -7.01
C ALA A 83 -8.63 1.89 -5.66
N ALA A 84 -8.23 1.08 -4.67
CA ALA A 84 -8.67 1.19 -3.29
C ALA A 84 -7.78 0.37 -2.35
N GLY A 85 -7.61 0.87 -1.13
CA GLY A 85 -6.87 0.22 -0.05
C GLY A 85 -5.45 -0.18 -0.43
N THR A 86 -5.12 -1.46 -0.26
CA THR A 86 -3.79 -2.00 -0.61
C THR A 86 -3.85 -2.85 -1.87
N PHE A 87 -2.89 -2.65 -2.79
CA PHE A 87 -2.74 -3.50 -3.97
C PHE A 87 -1.27 -3.68 -4.38
N PRO A 88 -0.93 -4.82 -5.01
CA PRO A 88 0.41 -5.07 -5.53
C PRO A 88 0.69 -4.27 -6.81
N CYS A 89 1.89 -3.72 -6.92
CA CYS A 89 2.44 -3.15 -8.15
C CYS A 89 3.63 -3.99 -8.61
N ALA A 90 3.55 -4.57 -9.81
CA ALA A 90 4.63 -5.26 -10.51
C ALA A 90 4.24 -5.41 -11.98
N PRO A 91 5.17 -5.32 -12.93
CA PRO A 91 6.62 -5.13 -12.76
C PRO A 91 7.03 -3.65 -12.65
N ALA A 92 6.07 -2.74 -12.46
CA ALA A 92 6.31 -1.32 -12.32
C ALA A 92 5.57 -0.74 -11.12
N PHE A 93 6.14 0.31 -10.51
CA PHE A 93 5.48 1.18 -9.54
C PHE A 93 5.62 2.63 -10.04
N GLY A 94 4.51 3.37 -10.09
CA GLY A 94 4.40 4.70 -10.68
C GLY A 94 3.81 4.69 -12.11
N PRO A 95 4.07 5.73 -12.91
CA PRO A 95 3.59 5.85 -14.29
C PRO A 95 3.93 4.64 -15.17
N GLY A 96 3.01 4.31 -16.07
CA GLY A 96 3.18 3.27 -17.07
C GLY A 96 4.09 3.69 -18.23
N THR A 97 4.36 2.72 -19.11
CA THR A 97 5.03 2.89 -20.41
C THR A 97 4.09 2.43 -21.52
N ASN A 98 4.55 2.42 -22.77
CA ASN A 98 3.79 1.84 -23.88
C ASN A 98 3.51 0.33 -23.71
N ASN A 99 4.30 -0.38 -22.89
CA ASN A 99 4.24 -1.83 -22.74
C ASN A 99 3.89 -2.27 -21.31
N ILE A 100 3.89 -1.34 -20.35
CA ILE A 100 3.61 -1.65 -18.94
C ILE A 100 2.54 -0.67 -18.49
N PRO A 101 1.37 -1.11 -18.01
CA PRO A 101 0.37 -0.20 -17.51
C PRO A 101 0.87 0.52 -16.24
N THR A 102 0.23 1.64 -15.89
CA THR A 102 0.53 2.38 -14.66
C THR A 102 0.42 1.46 -13.45
N HIS A 103 1.47 1.39 -12.62
CA HIS A 103 1.63 0.43 -11.51
C HIS A 103 1.66 -1.07 -11.92
N GLY A 104 1.90 -1.37 -13.19
CA GLY A 104 2.17 -2.72 -13.68
C GLY A 104 0.95 -3.64 -13.81
N ASP A 105 1.19 -4.82 -14.37
CA ASP A 105 0.15 -5.80 -14.70
C ASP A 105 -0.69 -6.19 -13.49
N THR A 106 -0.05 -6.32 -12.33
CA THR A 106 -0.69 -6.80 -11.09
C THR A 106 -1.81 -5.90 -10.60
N ALA A 107 -1.73 -4.60 -10.86
CA ALA A 107 -2.72 -3.61 -10.43
C ALA A 107 -3.86 -3.43 -11.46
N ASN A 108 -3.66 -3.89 -12.69
CA ASN A 108 -4.54 -3.57 -13.83
C ASN A 108 -5.29 -4.79 -14.40
N ASN A 109 -5.05 -5.99 -13.88
CA ASN A 109 -5.63 -7.22 -14.40
C ASN A 109 -6.45 -8.00 -13.38
N VAL A 110 -7.32 -8.88 -13.88
CA VAL A 110 -8.15 -9.75 -13.05
C VAL A 110 -7.34 -10.98 -12.66
N TRP A 111 -7.19 -11.17 -11.35
CA TRP A 111 -6.55 -12.35 -10.78
C TRP A 111 -7.53 -13.51 -10.73
N SER A 112 -7.03 -14.71 -11.04
CA SER A 112 -7.79 -15.95 -10.89
C SER A 112 -7.62 -16.50 -9.48
N LEU A 113 -8.73 -16.72 -8.77
CA LEU A 113 -8.69 -17.37 -7.46
C LEU A 113 -8.38 -18.86 -7.63
N ALA A 114 -7.19 -19.29 -7.18
CA ALA A 114 -6.78 -20.69 -7.22
C ALA A 114 -7.33 -21.48 -6.02
N SER A 115 -7.35 -20.87 -4.82
CA SER A 115 -7.95 -21.48 -3.65
C SER A 115 -8.30 -20.46 -2.57
N ALA A 116 -9.33 -20.74 -1.77
CA ALA A 116 -9.61 -20.04 -0.53
C ALA A 116 -10.04 -21.07 0.53
N ARG A 117 -9.27 -21.22 1.61
CA ARG A 117 -9.48 -22.29 2.60
C ARG A 117 -8.99 -21.94 3.99
N LEU A 118 -9.62 -22.55 4.99
CA LEU A 118 -9.08 -22.59 6.35
C LEU A 118 -7.98 -23.64 6.42
N VAL A 119 -6.91 -23.32 7.12
CA VAL A 119 -5.76 -24.20 7.32
C VAL A 119 -5.47 -24.28 8.81
N ASP A 120 -5.35 -25.50 9.32
CA ASP A 120 -4.90 -25.79 10.66
C ASP A 120 -3.48 -26.37 10.57
N SER A 121 -2.48 -25.66 11.06
CA SER A 121 -1.07 -26.08 11.07
C SER A 121 -0.38 -25.62 12.34
N GLY A 122 0.46 -26.46 12.94
CA GLY A 122 1.26 -26.07 14.11
C GLY A 122 0.46 -25.68 15.36
N GLY A 123 -0.83 -26.06 15.45
CA GLY A 123 -1.73 -25.64 16.54
C GLY A 123 -2.40 -24.28 16.30
N GLU A 124 -2.24 -23.70 15.11
CA GLU A 124 -2.83 -22.42 14.73
C GLU A 124 -3.78 -22.58 13.53
N SER A 125 -4.89 -21.86 13.57
CA SER A 125 -5.85 -21.78 12.47
C SER A 125 -5.74 -20.44 11.76
N TYR A 126 -5.66 -20.47 10.43
CA TYR A 126 -5.67 -19.28 9.59
C TYR A 126 -6.48 -19.48 8.31
N ALA A 127 -7.01 -18.39 7.78
CA ALA A 127 -7.61 -18.33 6.45
C ALA A 127 -6.52 -17.99 5.44
N LYS A 128 -6.52 -18.69 4.29
CA LYS A 128 -5.59 -18.50 3.18
C LYS A 128 -6.37 -18.34 1.88
N ALA A 129 -6.07 -17.30 1.10
CA ALA A 129 -6.50 -17.15 -0.29
C ALA A 129 -5.28 -17.08 -1.21
N VAL A 130 -5.28 -17.87 -2.29
CA VAL A 130 -4.20 -17.94 -3.29
C VAL A 130 -4.75 -17.52 -4.64
N TRP A 131 -4.05 -16.62 -5.29
CA TRP A 131 -4.41 -15.99 -6.56
C TRP A 131 -3.30 -16.14 -7.58
N HIS A 132 -3.66 -16.30 -8.85
CA HIS A 132 -2.73 -16.35 -9.97
C HIS A 132 -3.06 -15.31 -11.02
N LEU A 133 -2.03 -14.76 -11.65
CA LEU A 133 -2.15 -13.86 -12.79
C LEU A 133 -1.04 -14.16 -13.79
N ALA A 134 -1.40 -14.27 -15.06
CA ALA A 134 -0.45 -14.25 -16.16
C ALA A 134 -0.25 -12.80 -16.60
N GLY A 135 0.97 -12.29 -16.46
CA GLY A 135 1.36 -10.96 -16.89
C GLY A 135 1.41 -10.82 -18.40
N GLU A 136 1.19 -9.60 -18.87
CA GLU A 136 1.35 -9.24 -20.27
C GLU A 136 2.80 -8.86 -20.55
N PHE A 137 3.41 -8.09 -19.63
CA PHE A 137 4.80 -7.69 -19.74
C PHE A 137 5.75 -8.86 -19.52
N GLU A 138 6.57 -9.14 -20.54
CA GLU A 138 7.56 -10.22 -20.53
C GLU A 138 6.94 -11.58 -20.13
N GLN A 139 5.62 -11.76 -20.26
CA GLN A 139 4.92 -13.00 -19.88
C GLN A 139 5.26 -13.49 -18.46
N LEU A 140 5.58 -12.58 -17.54
CA LEU A 140 5.87 -12.90 -16.14
C LEU A 140 4.64 -13.55 -15.51
N LYS A 141 4.83 -14.51 -14.61
CA LYS A 141 3.72 -15.10 -13.86
C LYS A 141 3.73 -14.58 -12.44
N TYR A 142 2.54 -14.30 -11.92
CA TYR A 142 2.36 -13.78 -10.59
C TYR A 142 1.51 -14.72 -9.75
N GLN A 143 1.90 -14.91 -8.50
CA GLN A 143 1.07 -15.49 -7.45
C GLN A 143 0.93 -14.47 -6.32
N LYS A 144 -0.28 -14.28 -5.81
CA LYS A 144 -0.54 -13.53 -4.58
C LYS A 144 -1.17 -14.44 -3.56
N THR A 145 -0.69 -14.38 -2.32
CA THR A 145 -1.28 -15.11 -1.21
C THR A 145 -1.61 -14.18 -0.07
N ASP A 146 -2.85 -14.27 0.41
CA ASP A 146 -3.39 -13.49 1.51
C ASP A 146 -3.70 -14.41 2.69
N TYR A 147 -3.25 -14.01 3.88
CA TYR A 147 -3.53 -14.74 5.12
C TYR A 147 -4.18 -13.85 6.17
N LEU A 148 -5.11 -14.42 6.92
CA LEU A 148 -5.66 -13.87 8.16
C LEU A 148 -5.65 -14.95 9.23
N ARG A 149 -4.97 -14.70 10.35
CA ARG A 149 -4.92 -15.64 11.48
C ARG A 149 -6.14 -15.49 12.39
N GLN A 150 -6.47 -16.54 13.16
CA GLN A 150 -7.61 -16.51 14.06
C GLN A 150 -7.51 -15.50 15.20
N GLY A 151 -6.32 -15.36 15.80
CA GLY A 151 -6.10 -14.52 16.98
C GLY A 151 -5.40 -13.19 16.70
N ASP A 152 -5.30 -12.77 15.45
CA ASP A 152 -4.55 -11.58 15.06
C ASP A 152 -5.40 -10.64 14.19
N SER A 153 -5.07 -9.35 14.21
CA SER A 153 -5.63 -8.31 13.34
C SER A 153 -4.67 -7.93 12.22
N SER A 154 -3.89 -8.90 11.71
CA SER A 154 -2.92 -8.71 10.63
C SER A 154 -3.35 -9.40 9.34
N HIS A 155 -3.20 -8.66 8.24
CA HIS A 155 -3.26 -9.13 6.87
C HIS A 155 -1.84 -9.38 6.37
N TYR A 156 -1.48 -10.66 6.24
CA TYR A 156 -0.20 -11.04 5.66
C TYR A 156 -0.36 -11.25 4.16
N MET A 157 0.51 -10.61 3.38
CA MET A 157 0.49 -10.65 1.92
C MET A 157 1.86 -11.10 1.41
N VAL A 158 1.85 -12.03 0.46
CA VAL A 158 3.04 -12.38 -0.32
C VAL A 158 2.70 -12.33 -1.79
N MET A 159 3.48 -11.58 -2.55
CA MET A 159 3.47 -11.61 -4.01
C MET A 159 4.73 -12.34 -4.47
N THR A 160 4.57 -13.28 -5.38
CA THR A 160 5.65 -14.02 -6.01
C THR A 160 5.63 -13.73 -7.51
N VAL A 161 6.79 -13.46 -8.08
CA VAL A 161 7.00 -13.18 -9.51
C VAL A 161 7.95 -14.23 -10.08
N GLU A 162 7.52 -14.90 -11.14
CA GLU A 162 8.29 -15.95 -11.82
C GLU A 162 8.69 -15.47 -13.21
N ASN A 163 10.00 -15.54 -13.48
CA ASN A 163 10.57 -15.30 -14.80
C ASN A 163 10.97 -16.63 -15.44
N ASN A 164 10.24 -17.01 -16.48
CA ASN A 164 10.45 -18.26 -17.22
C ASN A 164 11.36 -18.11 -18.45
N HIS A 165 11.89 -16.91 -18.70
CA HIS A 165 12.86 -16.69 -19.76
C HIS A 165 14.26 -17.14 -19.33
N ASP A 166 15.16 -17.26 -20.30
CA ASP A 166 16.58 -17.52 -20.06
C ASP A 166 17.41 -16.25 -19.82
N TYR A 167 16.78 -15.07 -19.84
CA TYR A 167 17.38 -13.77 -19.56
C TYR A 167 16.77 -13.09 -18.33
N ALA A 168 17.51 -12.15 -17.74
CA ALA A 168 17.05 -11.36 -16.60
C ALA A 168 16.07 -10.27 -17.04
N VAL A 169 15.06 -10.01 -16.20
CA VAL A 169 14.06 -8.95 -16.41
C VAL A 169 14.14 -7.96 -15.24
N PRO A 170 14.35 -6.65 -15.49
CA PRO A 170 14.27 -5.66 -14.44
C PRO A 170 12.82 -5.52 -13.98
N ILE A 171 12.59 -5.53 -12.67
CA ILE A 171 11.27 -5.34 -12.08
C ILE A 171 11.33 -4.30 -10.96
N ASN A 172 10.26 -3.55 -10.83
CA ASN A 172 10.00 -2.66 -9.71
C ASN A 172 8.70 -3.14 -9.03
N MET A 173 8.80 -3.50 -7.75
CA MET A 173 7.69 -4.02 -6.98
C MET A 173 7.30 -3.05 -5.85
N ALA A 174 6.01 -2.93 -5.59
CA ALA A 174 5.50 -2.21 -4.44
C ALA A 174 4.22 -2.84 -3.87
N TRP A 175 3.97 -2.57 -2.59
CA TRP A 175 2.66 -2.68 -1.97
C TRP A 175 2.11 -1.27 -1.80
N HIS A 176 1.13 -0.93 -2.62
CA HIS A 176 0.52 0.39 -2.63
C HIS A 176 -0.59 0.46 -1.57
N THR A 177 -0.20 0.51 -0.29
CA THR A 177 -1.16 0.65 0.82
C THR A 177 -1.61 2.09 0.94
N THR A 178 -2.91 2.35 0.78
CA THR A 178 -3.48 3.68 0.95
C THR A 178 -4.59 3.66 2.00
N LEU A 179 -4.44 4.53 2.99
CA LEU A 179 -5.38 4.73 4.08
C LEU A 179 -6.29 5.94 3.78
N GLY A 180 -7.52 5.91 4.29
CA GLY A 180 -8.48 6.99 4.09
C GLY A 180 -9.51 7.11 5.22
N ALA A 181 -10.46 8.01 5.03
CA ALA A 181 -11.59 8.15 5.94
C ALA A 181 -12.45 6.86 5.98
N PRO A 182 -13.04 6.49 7.13
CA PRO A 182 -13.09 7.28 8.37
C PRO A 182 -11.92 7.06 9.34
N PHE A 183 -10.90 6.25 9.01
CA PHE A 183 -9.73 6.07 9.87
C PHE A 183 -8.73 7.22 9.80
N VAL A 184 -8.37 7.69 8.61
CA VAL A 184 -7.45 8.82 8.46
C VAL A 184 -8.21 10.13 8.64
N GLU A 185 -7.72 10.98 9.54
CA GLU A 185 -8.23 12.32 9.79
C GLU A 185 -7.09 13.29 10.06
N ARG A 186 -7.42 14.58 10.13
CA ARG A 186 -6.45 15.62 10.51
C ARG A 186 -5.87 15.29 11.89
N GLY A 187 -4.55 15.39 12.01
CA GLY A 187 -3.85 15.17 13.27
C GLY A 187 -3.60 13.70 13.60
N CYS A 188 -3.90 12.75 12.70
CA CYS A 188 -3.28 11.43 12.76
C CYS A 188 -1.76 11.54 12.67
N TRP A 189 -1.04 10.72 13.44
CA TRP A 189 0.42 10.75 13.50
C TRP A 189 0.99 9.76 12.50
N LEU A 190 1.99 10.17 11.74
CA LEU A 190 2.78 9.34 10.86
C LEU A 190 4.09 9.02 11.56
N LEU A 191 4.38 7.73 11.74
CA LEU A 191 5.60 7.25 12.38
C LEU A 191 6.24 6.21 11.46
N ASP A 192 7.57 6.17 11.42
CA ASP A 192 8.30 5.17 10.65
C ASP A 192 9.69 4.91 11.25
N ASN A 193 10.45 4.05 10.59
CA ASN A 193 11.85 3.82 10.91
C ASN A 193 12.83 4.33 9.82
N CYS A 194 12.44 5.34 9.05
CA CYS A 194 13.27 6.00 8.06
C CYS A 194 14.14 7.11 8.70
N GLN A 195 15.31 7.36 8.14
CA GLN A 195 16.25 8.41 8.62
C GLN A 195 16.62 9.42 7.54
N GLN A 196 16.31 9.13 6.29
CA GLN A 196 16.60 10.01 5.16
C GLN A 196 15.41 10.01 4.23
N TYR A 197 15.05 11.21 3.79
CA TYR A 197 13.90 11.43 2.93
C TYR A 197 14.28 12.33 1.77
N GLN A 198 13.48 12.23 0.71
CA GLN A 198 13.52 13.17 -0.39
C GLN A 198 12.11 13.42 -0.94
N VAL A 199 11.75 14.69 -1.11
CA VAL A 199 10.55 15.10 -1.85
C VAL A 199 10.72 14.69 -3.31
N CYS A 200 9.64 14.29 -3.98
CA CYS A 200 9.68 13.87 -5.37
C CYS A 200 10.47 14.84 -6.29
N PRO A 201 11.20 14.31 -7.27
CA PRO A 201 11.90 15.15 -8.25
C PRO A 201 10.93 15.92 -9.15
N GLN A 202 11.43 16.98 -9.80
CA GLN A 202 10.69 17.73 -10.83
C GLN A 202 10.32 16.86 -12.05
N GLY A 203 9.33 17.29 -12.82
CA GLY A 203 8.84 16.61 -14.01
C GLY A 203 7.87 15.47 -13.68
N THR A 204 7.05 15.69 -12.65
CA THR A 204 6.02 14.73 -12.19
C THR A 204 4.67 15.44 -12.07
N GLU A 205 3.61 14.69 -11.78
CA GLU A 205 2.29 15.28 -11.47
C GLU A 205 2.33 16.22 -10.25
N PHE A 206 3.35 16.10 -9.39
CA PHE A 206 3.51 16.92 -8.19
C PHE A 206 4.11 18.31 -8.48
N ASP A 207 4.52 18.59 -9.72
CA ASP A 207 5.02 19.90 -10.11
C ASP A 207 4.01 21.01 -9.87
N THR A 208 2.71 20.72 -10.01
CA THR A 208 1.62 21.69 -9.81
C THR A 208 0.87 21.50 -8.50
N THR A 209 0.93 20.31 -7.87
CA THR A 209 0.10 19.99 -6.70
C THR A 209 0.83 20.09 -5.36
N ALA A 210 2.15 19.91 -5.34
CA ALA A 210 2.94 19.89 -4.11
C ALA A 210 3.21 21.30 -3.58
N SER A 211 3.12 21.47 -2.26
CA SER A 211 3.58 22.66 -1.55
C SER A 211 5.07 22.56 -1.14
N LEU A 212 5.60 21.34 -1.10
CA LEU A 212 6.96 21.04 -0.72
C LEU A 212 7.98 21.38 -1.82
N GLU A 213 9.20 21.72 -1.39
CA GLU A 213 10.32 21.98 -2.29
C GLU A 213 10.75 20.68 -2.98
N LEU A 214 10.52 20.60 -4.30
CA LEU A 214 10.78 19.38 -5.07
C LEU A 214 12.26 18.99 -5.04
N GLY A 215 12.53 17.70 -4.83
CA GLY A 215 13.88 17.17 -4.72
C GLY A 215 14.61 17.51 -3.42
N ALA A 216 13.99 18.28 -2.50
CA ALA A 216 14.60 18.59 -1.22
C ALA A 216 14.84 17.31 -0.40
N ARG A 217 16.02 17.22 0.21
CA ARG A 217 16.41 16.14 1.12
C ARG A 217 16.29 16.62 2.55
N PHE A 218 15.83 15.74 3.43
CA PHE A 218 15.61 16.05 4.84
C PHE A 218 15.66 14.77 5.68
N GLU A 219 15.65 14.92 7.01
CA GLU A 219 15.84 13.82 7.96
C GLU A 219 14.61 13.56 8.86
N SER A 220 13.62 14.45 8.85
CA SER A 220 12.39 14.32 9.65
C SER A 220 11.17 14.80 8.88
N LEU A 221 10.08 14.03 8.95
CA LEU A 221 8.76 14.45 8.43
C LEU A 221 8.21 15.69 9.17
N SER A 222 8.74 16.02 10.35
CA SER A 222 8.35 17.22 11.10
C SER A 222 9.02 18.51 10.61
N ASP A 223 9.96 18.42 9.66
CA ASP A 223 10.82 19.54 9.26
C ASP A 223 11.17 19.51 7.77
N ILE A 224 10.13 19.66 6.93
CA ILE A 224 10.24 19.50 5.47
C ILE A 224 10.31 20.86 4.78
N PRO A 225 11.30 21.13 3.91
CA PRO A 225 11.36 22.37 3.13
C PRO A 225 10.16 22.58 2.21
N THR A 226 9.66 23.82 2.17
CA THR A 226 8.53 24.24 1.33
C THR A 226 8.98 25.16 0.20
N ARG A 227 8.21 25.21 -0.90
CA ARG A 227 8.54 26.07 -2.06
C ARG A 227 8.58 27.56 -1.74
N THR A 228 7.91 27.99 -0.67
CA THR A 228 7.87 29.38 -0.23
C THR A 228 8.99 29.75 0.73
N GLY A 229 9.94 28.84 0.98
CA GLY A 229 11.12 29.08 1.81
C GLY A 229 10.90 28.86 3.32
N GLY A 230 9.75 28.27 3.70
CA GLY A 230 9.45 27.84 5.08
C GLY A 230 9.65 26.33 5.28
N LYS A 231 9.15 25.84 6.42
CA LYS A 231 9.15 24.41 6.80
C LYS A 231 7.73 23.95 7.07
N SER A 232 7.43 22.69 6.75
CA SER A 232 6.15 22.03 7.03
C SER A 232 6.37 20.80 7.90
N ASP A 233 5.38 20.53 8.75
CA ASP A 233 5.29 19.31 9.54
C ASP A 233 4.25 18.38 8.93
N LEU A 234 4.71 17.26 8.37
CA LEU A 234 3.90 16.16 7.86
C LEU A 234 4.06 14.88 8.69
N SER A 235 4.66 14.98 9.89
CA SER A 235 4.52 13.92 10.91
C SER A 235 3.07 13.85 11.45
N LEU A 236 2.27 14.86 11.14
CA LEU A 236 0.84 14.94 11.39
C LEU A 236 0.08 15.13 10.08
N MET A 237 -1.03 14.41 9.90
CA MET A 237 -1.93 14.63 8.78
C MET A 237 -2.49 16.07 8.79
N PRO A 238 -2.28 16.88 7.73
CA PRO A 238 -2.47 18.35 7.80
C PRO A 238 -3.94 18.82 7.74
N GLY A 239 -4.91 17.93 7.58
CA GLY A 239 -6.25 18.25 7.09
C GLY A 239 -6.24 18.67 5.61
N TYR A 240 -7.41 18.98 5.03
CA TYR A 240 -7.48 19.49 3.66
C TYR A 240 -6.76 20.84 3.55
N ASN A 241 -5.69 20.87 2.76
CA ASN A 241 -4.87 22.06 2.51
C ASN A 241 -4.71 22.38 1.01
N GLY A 242 -5.32 21.58 0.13
CA GLY A 242 -5.26 21.80 -1.32
C GLY A 242 -3.95 21.32 -1.95
N HIS A 243 -3.24 20.39 -1.31
CA HIS A 243 -1.97 19.87 -1.82
C HIS A 243 -1.93 18.33 -1.83
N ALA A 244 -1.17 17.80 -2.78
CA ALA A 244 -0.79 16.40 -2.83
C ALA A 244 0.74 16.33 -2.86
N GLU A 245 1.31 15.58 -1.91
CA GLU A 245 2.75 15.46 -1.70
C GLU A 245 3.21 14.03 -1.98
N PHE A 246 4.43 13.89 -2.49
CA PHE A 246 5.11 12.59 -2.61
C PHE A 246 6.50 12.66 -2.00
N ILE A 247 6.76 11.79 -1.04
CA ILE A 247 8.03 11.73 -0.29
C ILE A 247 8.51 10.29 -0.31
N SER A 248 9.81 10.09 -0.50
CA SER A 248 10.42 8.77 -0.38
C SER A 248 11.36 8.75 0.81
N GLY A 249 11.16 7.82 1.73
CA GLY A 249 12.00 7.57 2.89
C GLY A 249 12.82 6.30 2.75
N VAL A 250 14.02 6.29 3.33
CA VAL A 250 14.86 5.08 3.44
C VAL A 250 15.25 4.81 4.88
N SER A 251 15.31 3.52 5.22
CA SER A 251 15.80 3.03 6.50
C SER A 251 17.20 2.43 6.40
N SER A 252 17.98 2.61 7.46
CA SER A 252 19.24 1.90 7.72
C SER A 252 19.03 0.54 8.37
N SER A 253 17.81 0.23 8.83
CA SER A 253 17.43 -1.06 9.38
C SER A 253 17.72 -2.19 8.39
N ARG A 254 18.27 -3.29 8.92
CA ARG A 254 18.52 -4.54 8.17
C ARG A 254 17.51 -5.64 8.49
N GLN A 255 16.56 -5.37 9.39
CA GLN A 255 15.60 -6.37 9.86
C GLN A 255 14.20 -6.13 9.32
N LEU A 256 13.80 -4.87 9.18
CA LEU A 256 12.45 -4.48 8.79
C LEU A 256 12.42 -3.06 8.21
N LEU A 257 11.44 -2.80 7.37
CA LEU A 257 11.00 -1.47 6.98
C LEU A 257 9.53 -1.33 7.41
N TRP A 258 9.18 -0.28 8.16
CA TRP A 258 7.80 -0.07 8.57
C TRP A 258 7.40 1.40 8.56
N SER A 259 6.10 1.62 8.39
CA SER A 259 5.43 2.90 8.62
C SER A 259 4.09 2.66 9.27
N ALA A 260 3.64 3.61 10.06
CA ALA A 260 2.43 3.52 10.84
C ALA A 260 1.66 4.84 10.84
N CYS A 261 0.34 4.72 10.90
CA CYS A 261 -0.57 5.83 11.12
C CYS A 261 -1.30 5.59 12.44
N TYR A 262 -1.10 6.49 13.41
CA TYR A 262 -1.86 6.48 14.66
C TYR A 262 -3.01 7.47 14.58
N ASN A 263 -4.23 6.96 14.74
CA ASN A 263 -5.41 7.79 14.93
C ASN A 263 -5.65 7.97 16.44
N PRO A 264 -5.53 9.21 16.98
CA PRO A 264 -5.73 9.48 18.39
C PRO A 264 -7.19 9.43 18.85
N TYR A 265 -8.15 9.68 17.96
CA TYR A 265 -9.58 9.60 18.27
C TYR A 265 -10.03 8.16 18.57
N TYR A 266 -9.60 7.20 17.72
CA TYR A 266 -9.89 5.78 17.92
C TYR A 266 -8.90 5.08 18.85
N ASN A 267 -7.82 5.77 19.26
CA ASN A 267 -6.67 5.17 19.93
C ASN A 267 -6.22 3.87 19.24
N LEU A 268 -6.00 3.97 17.94
CA LEU A 268 -5.76 2.83 17.07
C LEU A 268 -4.59 3.13 16.14
N VAL A 269 -3.65 2.18 16.07
CA VAL A 269 -2.52 2.23 15.14
C VAL A 269 -2.79 1.29 13.99
N TYR A 270 -2.61 1.79 12.78
CA TYR A 270 -2.41 0.99 11.59
C TYR A 270 -0.90 0.92 11.31
N VAL A 271 -0.35 -0.26 11.06
CA VAL A 271 1.05 -0.46 10.69
C VAL A 271 1.16 -1.23 9.39
N SER A 272 2.02 -0.77 8.49
CA SER A 272 2.50 -1.51 7.32
C SER A 272 3.96 -1.85 7.55
N VAL A 273 4.31 -3.13 7.52
CA VAL A 273 5.67 -3.61 7.76
C VAL A 273 6.10 -4.66 6.76
N ILE A 274 7.33 -4.54 6.29
CA ILE A 274 8.03 -5.59 5.55
C ILE A 274 9.17 -6.11 6.42
N PRO A 275 9.09 -7.34 6.94
CA PRO A 275 10.24 -7.99 7.54
C PRO A 275 11.23 -8.34 6.43
N LEU A 276 12.53 -8.09 6.64
CA LEU A 276 13.57 -8.31 5.63
C LEU A 276 14.12 -9.73 5.74
N ALA A 277 14.43 -10.33 4.59
CA ALA A 277 15.08 -11.64 4.47
C ALA A 277 14.39 -12.77 5.27
N GLN A 278 13.05 -12.79 5.30
CA GLN A 278 12.27 -13.87 5.91
C GLN A 278 12.14 -15.10 5.01
N LEU A 279 12.27 -14.88 3.69
CA LEU A 279 12.18 -15.94 2.69
C LEU A 279 13.48 -15.98 1.88
N GLU A 280 13.86 -17.17 1.44
CA GLU A 280 15.08 -17.38 0.64
C GLU A 280 15.04 -16.57 -0.67
N ASP A 281 13.86 -16.50 -1.30
CA ASP A 281 13.61 -15.78 -2.54
C ASP A 281 13.11 -14.34 -2.31
N GLN A 282 13.22 -13.81 -1.09
CA GLN A 282 12.67 -12.51 -0.77
C GLN A 282 13.49 -11.36 -1.38
N VAL A 283 12.81 -10.46 -2.08
CA VAL A 283 13.33 -9.15 -2.45
C VAL A 283 13.02 -8.16 -1.34
N SER A 284 14.05 -7.42 -0.90
CA SER A 284 13.88 -6.40 0.13
C SER A 284 13.42 -5.07 -0.49
N PRO A 285 12.46 -4.36 0.13
CA PRO A 285 12.12 -3.00 -0.26
C PRO A 285 13.30 -2.07 -0.02
N SER A 286 13.36 -1.03 -0.82
CA SER A 286 14.34 0.05 -0.67
C SER A 286 13.74 1.27 0.02
N PHE A 287 12.43 1.51 -0.18
CA PHE A 287 11.77 2.75 0.15
C PHE A 287 10.44 2.53 0.85
N MET A 288 10.14 3.42 1.79
CA MET A 288 8.78 3.73 2.21
C MET A 288 8.39 5.03 1.51
N ASN A 289 7.46 4.97 0.57
CA ASN A 289 6.95 6.15 -0.11
C ASN A 289 5.66 6.61 0.55
N TYR A 290 5.51 7.93 0.65
CA TYR A 290 4.35 8.59 1.20
C TYR A 290 3.66 9.38 0.10
N TRP A 291 2.41 9.01 -0.17
CA TRP A 291 1.50 9.83 -0.96
C TRP A 291 0.52 10.50 -0.01
N ILE A 292 0.81 11.74 0.37
CA ILE A 292 -0.02 12.49 1.33
C ILE A 292 -0.95 13.37 0.52
N HIS A 293 -2.20 12.92 0.37
CA HIS A 293 -3.18 13.56 -0.47
C HIS A 293 -4.20 14.32 0.39
N SER A 294 -4.13 15.65 0.33
CA SER A 294 -4.98 16.56 1.10
C SER A 294 -5.70 17.56 0.17
N GLY A 295 -6.09 17.08 -1.01
CA GLY A 295 -6.65 17.85 -2.12
C GLY A 295 -5.63 18.21 -3.21
N GLY A 296 -5.92 19.25 -3.99
CA GLY A 296 -4.98 19.87 -4.92
C GLY A 296 -4.96 19.32 -6.35
N ARG A 297 -5.72 18.26 -6.66
CA ARG A 297 -5.88 17.74 -8.03
C ARG A 297 -7.20 18.19 -8.63
N GLU A 298 -7.17 19.29 -9.36
CA GLU A 298 -8.35 19.92 -9.98
C GLU A 298 -8.74 19.25 -11.32
N MET A 299 -8.64 17.93 -11.42
CA MET A 299 -8.90 17.17 -12.66
C MET A 299 -9.66 15.89 -12.36
N MET A 300 -10.39 15.37 -13.34
CA MET A 300 -11.08 14.08 -13.17
C MET A 300 -10.07 12.92 -13.07
N PRO A 301 -10.37 11.86 -12.30
CA PRO A 301 -11.55 11.68 -11.45
C PRO A 301 -11.34 12.23 -10.02
N TRP A 302 -10.21 12.86 -9.72
CA TRP A 302 -9.93 13.41 -8.39
C TRP A 302 -10.94 14.48 -7.97
N ALA A 303 -11.36 15.30 -8.95
CA ALA A 303 -12.53 16.16 -8.90
C ALA A 303 -13.68 15.58 -9.76
N ASP A 304 -14.91 16.00 -9.45
CA ASP A 304 -16.11 15.57 -10.19
C ASP A 304 -16.15 16.11 -11.64
N TYR A 305 -15.35 17.13 -11.96
CA TYR A 305 -15.19 17.74 -13.30
C TYR A 305 -13.86 18.51 -13.38
N GLU A 306 -13.38 18.80 -14.60
CA GLU A 306 -12.16 19.58 -14.83
C GLU A 306 -12.22 20.98 -14.20
N GLY A 307 -11.20 21.35 -13.42
CA GLY A 307 -11.16 22.58 -12.62
C GLY A 307 -12.02 22.53 -11.35
N GLY A 308 -12.60 21.37 -11.02
CA GLY A 308 -13.38 21.16 -9.80
C GLY A 308 -12.52 20.97 -8.55
N TYR A 309 -13.17 20.83 -7.41
CA TYR A 309 -12.48 20.57 -6.14
C TYR A 309 -12.18 19.09 -5.97
N ASP A 310 -10.92 18.80 -5.65
CA ASP A 310 -10.48 17.48 -5.22
C ASP A 310 -11.10 17.10 -3.88
N ARG A 311 -11.72 15.92 -3.83
CA ARG A 311 -12.44 15.44 -2.64
C ARG A 311 -11.65 14.39 -1.87
N ASN A 312 -10.43 14.07 -2.28
CA ASN A 312 -9.66 12.98 -1.70
C ASN A 312 -8.86 13.43 -0.48
N TYR A 313 -8.93 12.58 0.55
CA TYR A 313 -8.12 12.67 1.75
C TYR A 313 -7.54 11.30 2.03
N ALA A 314 -6.26 11.13 1.72
CA ALA A 314 -5.62 9.81 1.69
C ALA A 314 -4.16 9.88 2.14
N LEU A 315 -3.69 8.77 2.69
CA LEU A 315 -2.32 8.57 3.11
C LEU A 315 -1.79 7.26 2.52
N GLY A 316 -0.89 7.35 1.55
CA GLY A 316 -0.09 6.23 1.06
C GLY A 316 1.02 5.87 2.05
N LEU A 317 1.11 4.60 2.44
CA LEU A 317 2.19 3.97 3.20
C LEU A 317 2.84 2.89 2.32
N GLU A 318 3.47 3.33 1.23
CA GLU A 318 3.77 2.48 0.08
C GLU A 318 5.17 1.88 0.20
N CYS A 319 5.23 0.58 0.46
CA CYS A 319 6.52 -0.12 0.56
C CYS A 319 6.98 -0.56 -0.81
N ALA A 320 8.14 -0.10 -1.28
CA ALA A 320 8.56 -0.28 -2.67
C ALA A 320 10.06 -0.56 -2.83
N ILE A 321 10.39 -1.20 -3.96
CA ILE A 321 11.76 -1.21 -4.50
C ILE A 321 12.05 0.12 -5.20
N GLY A 322 11.10 0.67 -5.94
CA GLY A 322 11.22 1.99 -6.56
C GLY A 322 10.92 3.13 -5.61
N GLY A 323 11.83 4.10 -5.52
CA GLY A 323 11.71 5.23 -4.60
C GLY A 323 11.21 6.50 -5.24
N SER A 324 10.55 6.46 -6.39
CA SER A 324 10.15 7.67 -7.11
C SER A 324 8.85 7.44 -7.83
N CYS A 325 7.99 8.46 -7.80
CA CYS A 325 6.77 8.54 -8.61
C CYS A 325 7.04 8.72 -10.12
N LYS A 326 8.31 8.65 -10.57
CA LYS A 326 8.68 8.72 -12.00
C LYS A 326 8.57 7.41 -12.75
N GLY A 327 8.30 6.30 -12.07
CA GLY A 327 7.97 5.05 -12.74
C GLY A 327 9.18 4.20 -13.16
N TYR A 328 8.88 3.15 -13.91
CA TYR A 328 9.80 2.07 -14.25
C TYR A 328 11.02 2.49 -15.08
N GLU A 329 10.83 3.25 -16.17
CA GLU A 329 11.97 3.64 -17.03
C GLU A 329 12.93 4.58 -16.29
N TRP A 330 12.41 5.48 -15.47
CA TRP A 330 13.26 6.34 -14.64
C TRP A 330 14.10 5.51 -13.66
N SER A 331 13.52 4.48 -13.03
CA SER A 331 14.29 3.57 -12.18
C SER A 331 15.43 2.90 -12.93
N ARG A 332 15.23 2.49 -14.19
CA ARG A 332 16.29 1.87 -15.01
C ARG A 332 17.42 2.85 -15.34
N GLU A 333 17.06 4.08 -15.69
CA GLU A 333 18.04 5.15 -15.96
C GLU A 333 18.75 5.63 -14.69
N ASN A 334 18.10 5.49 -13.53
CA ASN A 334 18.57 5.93 -12.22
C ASN A 334 18.58 4.73 -11.27
N PRO A 335 19.52 3.78 -11.43
CA PRO A 335 19.55 2.51 -10.70
C PRO A 335 19.67 2.68 -9.19
N GLN A 336 20.02 3.88 -8.72
CA GLN A 336 20.07 4.22 -7.30
C GLN A 336 19.37 5.56 -7.02
N PHE A 337 18.66 5.60 -5.89
CA PHE A 337 18.05 6.80 -5.33
C PHE A 337 18.18 6.73 -3.80
N LEU A 338 18.60 7.84 -3.16
CA LEU A 338 18.96 7.83 -1.73
C LEU A 338 19.91 6.67 -1.34
N ASN A 339 20.85 6.33 -2.23
CA ASN A 339 21.80 5.21 -2.07
C ASN A 339 21.16 3.81 -1.94
N LYS A 340 19.90 3.66 -2.38
CA LYS A 340 19.19 2.37 -2.43
C LYS A 340 18.84 2.02 -3.87
N PRO A 341 18.78 0.73 -4.23
CA PRO A 341 18.40 0.31 -5.58
C PRO A 341 16.96 0.71 -5.88
N THR A 342 16.68 1.11 -7.12
CA THR A 342 15.34 1.57 -7.58
C THR A 342 14.57 0.51 -8.38
N TYR A 343 15.19 -0.63 -8.64
CA TYR A 343 14.62 -1.83 -9.24
C TYR A 343 15.43 -3.06 -8.83
N PHE A 344 14.90 -4.25 -9.14
CA PHE A 344 15.52 -5.55 -8.92
C PHE A 344 15.66 -6.30 -10.25
N GLU A 345 16.82 -6.90 -10.50
CA GLU A 345 17.04 -7.75 -11.67
C GLU A 345 16.56 -9.18 -11.36
N LEU A 346 15.40 -9.57 -11.88
CA LEU A 346 14.88 -10.93 -11.73
C LEU A 346 15.56 -11.84 -12.76
N ALA A 347 16.47 -12.70 -12.30
CA ALA A 347 17.22 -13.61 -13.15
C ALA A 347 16.29 -14.52 -13.99
N GLY A 348 16.79 -14.99 -15.13
CA GLY A 348 16.09 -15.99 -15.95
C GLY A 348 15.89 -17.31 -15.20
N ASN A 349 14.78 -18.00 -15.46
CA ASN A 349 14.38 -19.24 -14.80
C ASN A 349 14.41 -19.14 -13.26
N SER A 350 13.95 -18.01 -12.73
CA SER A 350 13.99 -17.73 -11.29
C SER A 350 12.69 -17.13 -10.77
N THR A 351 12.62 -17.02 -9.46
CA THR A 351 11.45 -16.52 -8.73
C THR A 351 11.90 -15.53 -7.67
N ALA A 352 11.08 -14.50 -7.46
CA ALA A 352 11.25 -13.52 -6.41
C ALA A 352 9.95 -13.37 -5.62
N SER A 353 10.06 -13.13 -4.32
CA SER A 353 8.92 -12.88 -3.44
C SER A 353 9.01 -11.54 -2.73
N PHE A 354 7.86 -10.91 -2.52
CA PHE A 354 7.71 -9.61 -1.90
C PHE A 354 6.62 -9.67 -0.83
N VAL A 355 7.02 -9.49 0.43
CA VAL A 355 6.16 -9.68 1.61
C VAL A 355 5.69 -8.32 2.12
N CYS A 356 4.46 -8.24 2.62
CA CYS A 356 3.98 -7.12 3.42
C CYS A 356 2.97 -7.60 4.46
N ILE A 357 2.98 -6.95 5.62
CA ILE A 357 2.04 -7.20 6.70
C ILE A 357 1.41 -5.87 7.06
N ASN A 358 0.09 -5.81 6.87
CA ASN A 358 -0.71 -4.70 7.34
C ASN A 358 -1.42 -5.12 8.61
N SER A 359 -1.43 -4.29 9.65
CA SER A 359 -2.01 -4.70 10.93
C SER A 359 -2.55 -3.55 11.77
N PHE A 360 -3.44 -3.91 12.70
CA PHE A 360 -3.98 -3.02 13.70
C PHE A 360 -3.58 -3.41 15.12
N PHE A 361 -3.26 -2.42 15.95
CA PHE A 361 -3.22 -2.61 17.40
C PHE A 361 -3.65 -1.36 18.17
N SER A 362 -4.10 -1.58 19.40
CA SER A 362 -4.49 -0.50 20.32
C SER A 362 -3.40 -0.28 21.37
N PRO A 363 -2.81 0.93 21.47
CA PRO A 363 -1.81 1.27 22.48
C PRO A 363 -2.29 1.10 23.92
N GLU A 364 -3.60 1.21 24.18
CA GLU A 364 -4.21 0.94 25.50
C GLU A 364 -3.90 -0.46 26.05
N GLY A 365 -3.71 -1.46 25.18
CA GLY A 365 -3.30 -2.80 25.58
C GLY A 365 -1.93 -2.84 26.28
N TYR A 366 -1.12 -1.77 26.14
CA TYR A 366 0.18 -1.60 26.76
C TYR A 366 0.13 -0.78 28.08
N GLY A 367 -1.07 -0.38 28.53
CA GLY A 367 -1.32 0.10 29.90
C GLY A 367 -0.77 1.48 30.25
N ARG A 368 -0.46 2.34 29.27
CA ARG A 368 0.04 3.71 29.51
C ARG A 368 -0.62 4.71 28.55
N PRO A 369 -0.99 5.92 29.01
CA PRO A 369 -1.34 7.02 28.13
C PRO A 369 -0.18 7.30 27.17
N ILE A 370 -0.49 7.61 25.91
CA ILE A 370 0.53 8.07 24.96
C ILE A 370 0.88 9.50 25.31
N THR A 371 2.14 9.73 25.67
CA THR A 371 2.65 11.04 26.14
C THR A 371 3.58 11.70 25.14
N GLY A 372 3.97 10.99 24.06
CA GLY A 372 4.83 11.52 23.00
C GLY A 372 5.16 10.46 21.95
N GLU A 373 5.81 10.91 20.88
CA GLU A 373 6.14 10.11 19.69
C GLU A 373 7.08 8.95 20.00
N SER A 374 8.15 9.19 20.78
CA SER A 374 9.11 8.14 21.13
C SER A 374 8.46 6.96 21.86
N GLN A 375 7.52 7.22 22.78
CA GLN A 375 6.78 6.18 23.49
C GLN A 375 5.92 5.35 22.53
N LEU A 376 5.27 6.02 21.57
CA LEU A 376 4.42 5.35 20.58
C LEU A 376 5.28 4.51 19.61
N THR A 377 6.43 5.02 19.17
CA THR A 377 7.40 4.28 18.35
C THR A 377 7.86 3.00 19.07
N GLU A 378 8.22 3.08 20.35
CA GLU A 378 8.60 1.89 21.14
C GLU A 378 7.47 0.86 21.20
N MET A 379 6.22 1.30 21.39
CA MET A 379 5.05 0.41 21.39
C MET A 379 4.83 -0.25 20.02
N ILE A 380 4.98 0.51 18.93
CA ILE A 380 4.89 -0.01 17.56
C ILE A 380 5.97 -1.07 17.32
N GLU A 381 7.22 -0.78 17.67
CA GLU A 381 8.31 -1.75 17.51
C GLU A 381 8.13 -3.00 18.37
N GLN A 382 7.61 -2.85 19.60
CA GLN A 382 7.26 -3.99 20.45
C GLN A 382 6.13 -4.82 19.83
N TYR A 383 5.10 -4.16 19.27
CA TYR A 383 4.01 -4.83 18.57
C TYR A 383 4.52 -5.59 17.33
N ILE A 384 5.34 -4.96 16.49
CA ILE A 384 5.93 -5.60 15.31
C ILE A 384 6.71 -6.85 15.69
N ARG A 385 7.47 -6.83 16.80
CA ARG A 385 8.18 -8.03 17.29
C ARG A 385 7.25 -9.15 17.77
N SER A 386 6.00 -8.83 18.11
CA SER A 386 4.98 -9.82 18.47
C SER A 386 4.24 -10.39 17.26
N LEU A 387 4.35 -9.73 16.10
CA LEU A 387 3.85 -10.29 14.84
C LEU A 387 4.65 -11.55 14.53
N ASP A 388 3.93 -12.64 14.29
CA ASP A 388 4.57 -13.85 13.84
C ASP A 388 4.90 -13.72 12.35
N ILE A 389 6.11 -13.25 12.09
CA ILE A 389 6.67 -13.12 10.74
C ILE A 389 7.23 -14.45 10.21
N SER A 390 7.11 -15.53 11.00
CA SER A 390 7.72 -16.84 10.75
C SER A 390 6.73 -17.99 10.65
N PHE A 391 5.43 -17.75 10.86
CA PHE A 391 4.45 -18.83 10.93
C PHE A 391 4.45 -19.69 9.67
N ASP A 392 4.22 -20.99 9.84
CA ASP A 392 4.33 -22.01 8.79
C ASP A 392 3.67 -21.62 7.47
N GLY A 393 2.55 -20.87 7.53
CA GLY A 393 1.83 -20.40 6.34
C GLY A 393 2.66 -19.53 5.40
N LEU A 394 3.53 -18.66 5.92
CA LEU A 394 4.42 -17.82 5.10
C LEU A 394 5.53 -18.64 4.43
N GLN A 395 5.96 -19.74 5.04
CA GLN A 395 7.03 -20.61 4.52
C GLN A 395 6.50 -21.72 3.59
N ALA A 396 5.26 -22.19 3.79
CA ALA A 396 4.61 -23.25 3.01
C ALA A 396 4.01 -22.76 1.68
N ARG A 397 4.74 -21.88 0.98
CA ARG A 397 4.29 -21.24 -0.27
C ARG A 397 4.24 -22.19 -1.46
#